data_AF-A0A5B8W3H6-F1
#
_entry.id   AF-A0A5B8W3H6-F1
#
_cell.length_a   1.000
_cell.length_b   1.000
_cell.length_c   1.000
_cell.angle_alpha   90.00
_cell.angle_beta   90.00
_cell.angle_gamma   90.00
#
_symmetry.space_group_name_H-M   'P 1'
#
loop_
_entity.id
_entity.type
_entity.pdbx_description
1 polymer ?
#
loop_
_entity_poly.entity_id
_entity_poly.type
_entity_poly.pdbx_seq_one_letter_code
_entity_poly.pdbx_strand_id
1 'polypeptide(L)'
;MKKQSLKKLNSSLTNWVIRLHQIGYTDDFLPLKSGEVQCAQNGENFAIKDLRVSLIDCSYDMLTGSYQYIHTIDTQVGYRGLLITNGILGLSS
;
A
#
# COMPACT_ATOMS: atom_id res chain seq x y z
N MET A 1 33.50 -2.69 -3.89
CA MET A 1 32.21 -3.10 -3.28
C MET A 1 31.39 -1.84 -3.01
N LYS A 2 30.29 -1.61 -3.75
CA LYS A 2 29.42 -0.44 -3.54
C LYS A 2 28.68 -0.63 -2.22
N LYS A 3 29.00 0.19 -1.20
CA LYS A 3 28.18 0.31 0.01
C LYS A 3 26.83 0.86 -0.43
N GLN A 4 25.86 -0.02 -0.67
CA GLN A 4 24.45 0.36 -0.77
C GLN A 4 24.12 0.96 0.59
N SER A 5 24.12 2.27 0.61
CA SER A 5 23.75 3.03 1.78
C SER A 5 22.32 2.61 2.13
N LEU A 6 22.15 1.90 3.24
CA LEU A 6 20.90 1.68 3.95
C LEU A 6 20.39 3.06 4.41
N LYS A 7 20.07 3.93 3.45
CA LYS A 7 19.70 5.32 3.63
C LYS A 7 18.25 5.31 4.05
N LYS A 8 18.00 5.47 5.35
CA LYS A 8 16.70 5.81 5.96
C LYS A 8 15.53 5.24 5.14
N LEU A 9 15.38 3.92 5.13
CA LEU A 9 14.07 3.32 4.88
C LEU A 9 13.10 4.08 5.80
N ASN A 10 12.04 4.66 5.24
CA ASN A 10 11.04 5.43 5.98
C ASN A 10 10.57 4.59 7.17
N SER A 11 11.17 4.82 8.34
CA SER A 11 10.92 4.02 9.54
C SER A 11 9.43 4.03 9.86
N SER A 12 8.75 5.11 9.53
CA SER A 12 7.29 5.26 9.59
C SER A 12 6.56 4.25 8.71
N LEU A 13 6.97 4.08 7.44
CA LEU A 13 6.32 3.16 6.52
C LEU A 13 6.59 1.71 6.92
N THR A 14 7.84 1.37 7.27
CA THR A 14 8.16 0.03 7.79
C THR A 14 7.41 -0.27 9.09
N ASN A 15 7.28 0.70 9.99
CA ASN A 15 6.48 0.55 11.21
C ASN A 15 4.99 0.34 10.90
N TRP A 16 4.45 1.03 9.89
CA TRP A 16 3.07 0.82 9.46
C TRP A 16 2.87 -0.57 8.88
N VAL A 17 3.73 -1.02 7.96
CA VAL A 17 3.66 -2.38 7.39
C VAL A 17 3.70 -3.42 8.51
N ILE A 18 4.62 -3.28 9.48
CA ILE A 18 4.72 -4.18 10.63
C ILE A 18 3.44 -4.17 11.47
N ARG A 19 2.89 -2.98 11.79
CA ARG A 19 1.65 -2.86 12.56
C ARG A 19 0.45 -3.45 11.81
N LEU A 20 0.34 -3.19 10.52
CA LEU A 20 -0.71 -3.70 9.65
C LEU A 20 -0.66 -5.23 9.59
N HIS A 21 0.52 -5.81 9.43
CA HIS A 21 0.70 -7.26 9.51
C HIS A 21 0.32 -7.82 10.88
N GLN A 22 0.66 -7.12 11.97
CA GLN A 22 0.31 -7.55 13.34
C GLN A 22 -1.20 -7.55 13.61
N ILE A 23 -1.97 -6.66 12.98
CA ILE A 23 -3.44 -6.61 13.14
C ILE A 23 -4.18 -7.47 12.11
N GLY A 24 -3.46 -8.17 11.23
CA GLY A 24 -4.03 -9.12 10.26
C GLY A 24 -4.17 -8.60 8.83
N TYR A 25 -3.63 -7.43 8.49
CA TYR A 25 -3.43 -7.03 7.09
C TYR A 25 -2.11 -7.61 6.61
N THR A 26 -2.11 -8.90 6.27
CA THR A 26 -0.91 -9.62 5.83
C THR A 26 -0.68 -9.57 4.34
N ASP A 27 -1.67 -9.07 3.59
CA ASP A 27 -1.63 -9.09 2.15
C ASP A 27 -1.03 -7.80 1.56
N ASP A 28 -0.32 -7.94 0.45
CA ASP A 28 0.20 -6.79 -0.30
C ASP A 28 -0.65 -6.60 -1.55
N PHE A 29 -1.17 -5.40 -1.74
CA PHE A 29 -1.93 -5.02 -2.93
C PHE A 29 -1.13 -4.05 -3.79
N LEU A 30 -1.34 -4.14 -5.10
CA LEU A 30 -0.68 -3.31 -6.10
C LEU A 30 -1.73 -2.61 -6.96
N PRO A 31 -1.61 -1.29 -7.19
CA PRO A 31 -2.57 -0.58 -8.01
C PRO A 31 -2.29 -0.86 -9.48
N LEU A 32 -3.34 -1.26 -10.22
CA LEU A 32 -3.33 -1.38 -11.67
C LEU A 32 -3.81 -0.07 -12.30
N LYS A 33 -3.32 0.23 -13.51
CA LYS A 33 -3.66 1.46 -14.25
C LYS A 33 -5.15 1.57 -14.60
N SER A 34 -5.91 0.48 -14.52
CA SER A 34 -7.33 0.35 -14.84
C SER A 34 -8.29 0.75 -13.71
N GLY A 35 -7.79 1.24 -12.56
CA GLY A 35 -8.66 1.44 -11.39
C GLY A 35 -9.04 0.12 -10.71
N GLU A 36 -8.16 -0.86 -10.87
CA GLU A 36 -8.20 -2.15 -10.20
C GLU A 36 -6.98 -2.23 -9.28
N VAL A 37 -7.01 -3.14 -8.32
CA VAL A 37 -5.85 -3.50 -7.52
C VAL A 37 -5.67 -5.01 -7.57
N GLN A 38 -4.43 -5.43 -7.68
CA GLN A 38 -4.06 -6.83 -7.70
C GLN A 38 -3.51 -7.22 -6.34
N CYS A 39 -4.00 -8.32 -5.78
CA CYS A 39 -3.35 -8.96 -4.63
C CYS A 39 -2.06 -9.63 -5.09
N ALA A 40 -0.92 -9.28 -4.50
CA ALA A 40 0.38 -9.82 -4.86
C ALA A 40 0.56 -11.28 -4.45
N GLN A 41 -0.10 -11.76 -3.39
CA GLN A 41 -0.04 -13.18 -3.00
C GLN A 41 -0.90 -14.07 -3.88
N ASN A 42 -2.12 -13.65 -4.17
CA ASN A 42 -3.11 -14.50 -4.83
C ASN A 42 -3.13 -14.27 -6.35
N GLY A 43 -2.57 -13.16 -6.83
CA GLY A 43 -2.63 -12.73 -8.22
C GLY A 43 -4.02 -12.26 -8.68
N GLU A 44 -5.01 -12.29 -7.79
CA GLU A 44 -6.38 -11.87 -8.09
C GLU A 44 -6.49 -10.36 -8.22
N ASN A 45 -7.28 -9.93 -9.20
CA ASN A 45 -7.58 -8.54 -9.44
C ASN A 45 -8.95 -8.21 -8.84
N PHE A 46 -9.00 -7.11 -8.11
CA PHE A 46 -10.20 -6.60 -7.49
C PHE A 46 -10.44 -5.17 -7.99
N ALA A 47 -11.67 -4.88 -8.43
CA ALA A 47 -12.03 -3.52 -8.77
C ALA A 47 -12.11 -2.66 -7.50
N ILE A 48 -11.57 -1.44 -7.53
CA ILE A 48 -11.53 -0.55 -6.34
C ILE A 48 -12.93 -0.34 -5.73
N LYS A 49 -13.97 -0.32 -6.56
CA LYS A 49 -15.38 -0.18 -6.13
C LYS A 49 -15.86 -1.31 -5.20
N ASP A 50 -15.28 -2.50 -5.32
CA ASP A 50 -15.66 -3.69 -4.56
C ASP A 50 -14.78 -3.85 -3.31
N LEU A 51 -13.89 -2.88 -3.08
CA LEU A 51 -12.91 -2.87 -2.02
C LEU A 51 -13.17 -1.73 -1.06
N ARG A 52 -12.96 -2.03 0.21
CA ARG A 52 -12.93 -1.00 1.23
C ARG A 52 -11.50 -0.51 1.37
N VAL A 53 -11.19 0.54 0.61
CA VAL A 53 -9.90 1.23 0.69
C VAL A 53 -9.98 2.32 1.76
N SER A 54 -9.07 2.32 2.74
CA SER A 54 -8.97 3.36 3.76
C SER A 54 -7.56 3.92 3.79
N LEU A 55 -7.40 5.24 3.68
CA LEU A 55 -6.10 5.89 3.85
C LEU A 55 -5.75 5.89 5.33
N ILE A 56 -4.63 5.24 5.68
CA ILE A 56 -4.15 5.15 7.07
C ILE A 56 -3.12 6.22 7.36
N ASP A 57 -2.18 6.44 6.44
CA ASP A 57 -1.14 7.45 6.60
C ASP A 57 -0.62 7.94 5.25
N CYS A 58 -0.01 9.11 5.27
CA CYS A 58 0.76 9.66 4.16
C CYS A 58 2.16 10.04 4.66
N SER A 59 3.18 9.40 4.11
CA SER A 59 4.58 9.69 4.42
C SER A 59 5.20 10.41 3.24
N TYR A 60 5.84 11.55 3.49
CA TYR A 60 6.66 12.19 2.47
C TYR A 60 7.99 11.44 2.37
N ASP A 61 8.22 10.82 1.22
CA ASP A 61 9.49 10.17 0.95
C ASP A 61 10.51 11.19 0.44
N MET A 62 11.40 11.61 1.34
CA MET A 62 12.51 12.51 1.00
C MET A 62 13.50 11.90 0.01
N LEU A 63 13.51 10.57 -0.20
CA LEU A 63 14.41 9.91 -1.16
C LEU A 63 13.93 10.09 -2.60
N THR A 64 12.64 9.87 -2.84
CA THR A 64 12.04 10.03 -4.17
C THR A 64 11.48 11.44 -4.39
N GLY A 65 11.40 12.26 -3.34
CA GLY A 65 10.78 13.58 -3.38
C GLY A 65 9.27 13.49 -3.64
N SER A 66 8.63 12.38 -3.22
CA SER A 66 7.23 12.10 -3.52
C SER A 66 6.46 11.70 -2.27
N TYR A 67 5.16 11.97 -2.27
CA TYR A 67 4.28 11.53 -1.19
C TYR A 67 3.88 10.07 -1.41
N GLN A 68 4.12 9.24 -0.40
CA GLN A 68 3.67 7.86 -0.35
C GLN A 68 2.43 7.78 0.54
N TYR A 69 1.39 7.19 0.00
CA TYR A 69 0.11 7.02 0.68
C TYR A 69 -0.08 5.54 1.00
N ILE A 70 -0.27 5.26 2.28
CA ILE A 70 -0.51 3.92 2.81
C ILE A 70 -2.01 3.77 2.94
N HIS A 71 -2.59 2.95 2.08
CA HIS A 71 -3.99 2.57 2.16
C HIS A 71 -4.09 1.14 2.69
N THR A 72 -5.08 0.87 3.53
CA THR A 72 -5.51 -0.49 3.83
C THR A 72 -6.62 -0.89 2.90
N ILE A 73 -6.63 -2.15 2.52
CA ILE A 73 -7.65 -2.76 1.68
C ILE A 73 -8.31 -3.86 2.49
N ASP A 74 -9.63 -3.81 2.58
CA ASP A 74 -10.46 -4.91 3.06
C ASP A 74 -11.38 -5.36 1.92
N THR A 75 -11.20 -6.60 1.49
CA THR A 75 -12.02 -7.21 0.44
C THR A 75 -13.28 -7.81 1.06
N GLN A 76 -14.38 -7.89 0.29
CA GLN A 76 -15.59 -8.58 0.77
C GLN A 76 -15.40 -10.09 1.00
N VAL A 77 -14.34 -10.66 0.41
CA VAL A 77 -13.95 -12.06 0.54
C VAL A 77 -13.12 -12.34 1.81
N GLY A 78 -12.78 -11.31 2.58
CA GLY A 78 -12.03 -11.42 3.84
C GLY A 78 -10.51 -11.30 3.71
N TYR A 79 -9.99 -11.10 2.50
CA TYR A 79 -8.59 -10.71 2.30
C TYR A 79 -8.37 -9.28 2.74
N ARG A 80 -7.28 -9.07 3.48
CA ARG A 80 -6.94 -7.80 4.10
C ARG A 80 -5.47 -7.52 3.89
N GLY A 81 -5.19 -6.38 3.31
CA GLY A 81 -3.82 -6.00 3.02
C GLY A 81 -3.58 -4.51 3.01
N LEU A 82 -2.38 -4.17 2.57
CA LEU A 82 -1.93 -2.80 2.42
C LEU A 82 -1.59 -2.50 0.96
N LEU A 83 -1.80 -1.25 0.60
CA LEU A 83 -1.52 -0.71 -0.72
C LEU A 83 -0.70 0.56 -0.52
N ILE A 84 0.55 0.50 -0.97
CA ILE A 84 1.45 1.66 -0.96
C ILE A 84 1.48 2.22 -2.37
N THR A 85 1.12 3.49 -2.51
CA THR A 85 1.02 4.16 -3.80
C THR A 85 1.53 5.60 -3.69
N ASN A 86 1.99 6.16 -4.79
CA ASN A 86 2.48 7.54 -4.87
C ASN A 86 1.34 8.55 -5.16
N GLY A 87 0.09 8.13 -5.00
CA GLY A 87 -1.11 8.97 -5.18
C GLY A 87 -2.26 8.49 -4.32
N ILE A 88 -3.24 9.36 -4.09
CA ILE A 88 -4.44 9.00 -3.32
C ILE A 88 -5.35 8.15 -4.22
N LEU A 89 -5.49 6.86 -3.91
CA LEU A 89 -6.48 6.02 -4.57
C LEU A 89 -7.85 6.36 -3.99
N GLY A 90 -8.68 7.05 -4.78
CA GLY A 90 -10.02 7.48 -4.36
C GLY A 90 -10.54 8.75 -5.04
N LEU A 91 -9.71 9.47 -5.78
CA LEU A 91 -10.17 10.59 -6.61
C LEU A 91 -10.23 10.18 -8.08
N SER A 92 -11.18 9.32 -8.43
CA SER A 92 -11.77 9.44 -9.77
C SER A 92 -12.60 10.73 -9.77
N SER A 93 -12.04 11.78 -10.36
CA SER A 93 -12.83 12.91 -10.86
C SER A 93 -13.59 12.48 -12.11
#